data_AF-A0A924VK57-F1
#
_entry.id   AF-A0A924VK57-F1
#
_cell.length_a   1.000
_cell.length_b   1.000
_cell.length_c   1.000
_cell.angle_alpha   90.00
_cell.angle_beta   90.00
_cell.angle_gamma   90.00
#
_symmetry.space_group_name_H-M   'P 1'
#
loop_
_entity.id
_entity.type
_entity.pdbx_description
1 polymer ?
#
loop_
_entity_poly.entity_id
_entity_poly.type
_entity_poly.pdbx_seq_one_letter_code
_entity_poly.pdbx_strand_id
1 'polypeptide(L)' 'QALLVDRKALEEAQHANDVVKCQEILQSVFRTDVRAIVAEARLRSGAPLDPLSLYRKLNVREQLVKERGAVTIATGL' A
#
# COMPACT_ATOMS: atom_id res chain seq x y z
N GLN A 1 -7.54 0.31 -2.47
CA GLN A 1 -8.48 -0.64 -3.10
C GLN A 1 -9.89 -0.51 -2.51
N ALA A 2 -10.09 -0.48 -1.18
CA ALA A 2 -11.43 -0.35 -0.57
C ALA A 2 -12.31 0.80 -1.11
N LEU A 3 -11.71 1.90 -1.56
CA LEU A 3 -12.42 3.03 -2.17
C LEU A 3 -13.04 2.72 -3.54
N LEU A 4 -12.68 1.60 -4.17
CA LEU A 4 -13.21 1.16 -5.46
C LEU A 4 -14.40 0.19 -5.31
N VAL A 5 -14.80 -0.16 -4.08
CA VAL A 5 -15.93 -1.06 -3.85
C VAL A 5 -17.23 -0.36 -4.20
N ASP A 6 -18.03 -0.98 -5.06
CA ASP A 6 -19.42 -0.61 -5.26
C ASP A 6 -20.23 -1.01 -4.02
N ARG A 7 -20.38 -0.06 -3.09
CA ARG A 7 -21.08 -0.30 -1.84
C ARG A 7 -22.57 -0.55 -2.04
N LYS A 8 -23.18 0.10 -3.03
CA LYS A 8 -24.61 -0.07 -3.31
C LYS A 8 -24.88 -1.47 -3.80
N ALA A 9 -24.12 -1.95 -4.79
CA ALA A 9 -24.25 -3.32 -5.28
C ALA A 9 -23.95 -4.36 -4.19
N LEU A 10 -23.01 -4.07 -3.29
CA LEU A 10 -22.68 -4.95 -2.17
C LEU A 10 -23.83 -5.02 -1.15
N GLU A 11 -24.42 -3.88 -0.77
CA GLU A 11 -25.55 -3.82 0.16
C GLU A 11 -26.77 -4.56 -0.42
N GLU A 12 -27.06 -4.36 -1.71
CA GLU A 12 -28.14 -5.08 -2.41
C GLU A 12 -27.92 -6.60 -2.39
N ALA A 13 -26.70 -7.06 -2.68
CA ALA A 13 -26.36 -8.48 -2.64
C ALA A 13 -26.43 -9.08 -1.22
N GLN A 14 -26.03 -8.31 -0.20
CA GLN A 14 -26.14 -8.71 1.20
C GLN A 14 -27.60 -8.86 1.63
N HIS A 15 -28.46 -7.90 1.29
CA HIS A 15 -29.89 -7.98 1.58
C HIS A 15 -30.58 -9.17 0.90
N ALA A 16 -30.10 -9.57 -0.28
CA ALA A 16 -30.58 -10.76 -0.98
C ALA A 16 -30.00 -12.07 -0.44
N ASN A 17 -29.08 -12.04 0.54
CA ASN A 17 -28.30 -13.19 1.00
C ASN A 17 -27.49 -13.90 -0.11
N ASP A 18 -27.12 -13.16 -1.17
CA ASP A 18 -26.30 -13.69 -2.26
C ASP A 18 -24.82 -13.61 -1.90
N VAL A 19 -24.35 -14.64 -1.19
CA VAL A 19 -22.97 -14.73 -0.70
C VAL A 19 -21.95 -14.81 -1.84
N VAL A 20 -22.32 -15.43 -2.96
CA VAL A 20 -21.42 -15.57 -4.13
C VAL A 20 -21.22 -14.20 -4.76
N LYS A 21 -22.30 -13.43 -4.94
CA LYS A 21 -22.22 -12.09 -5.50
C LYS A 21 -21.43 -11.13 -4.62
N CYS A 22 -21.62 -11.19 -3.30
CA CYS A 22 -20.82 -10.41 -2.35
C CYS A 22 -19.32 -10.71 -2.50
N GLN A 23 -18.96 -11.99 -2.62
CA GLN A 23 -17.58 -12.41 -2.81
C GLN A 23 -17.01 -11.88 -4.13
N GLU A 24 -17.76 -11.99 -5.23
CA GLU A 24 -17.32 -11.49 -6.54
C GLU A 24 -17.02 -9.98 -6.52
N ILE A 25 -17.91 -9.19 -5.92
CA ILE A 25 -17.75 -7.73 -5.81
C ILE A 25 -16.44 -7.41 -5.07
N LEU A 26 -16.22 -8.00 -3.88
CA LEU A 26 -15.02 -7.73 -3.09
C LEU A 26 -13.74 -8.24 -3.76
N GLN A 27 -13.77 -9.44 -4.35
CA GLN A 27 -12.60 -10.02 -5.00
C GLN A 27 -12.21 -9.26 -6.27
N SER A 28 -13.16 -8.75 -7.04
CA SER A 28 -12.87 -7.94 -8.24
C SER A 28 -12.05 -6.70 -7.89
N VAL A 29 -12.44 -6.01 -6.82
CA VAL A 29 -11.75 -4.81 -6.32
C VAL A 29 -10.40 -5.15 -5.72
N PHE A 30 -10.30 -6.24 -4.94
CA PHE A 30 -9.05 -6.66 -4.33
C PHE A 30 -7.98 -7.06 -5.36
N ARG A 31 -8.40 -7.69 -6.47
CA ARG A 31 -7.50 -8.07 -7.57
C ARG A 31 -7.12 -6.89 -8.48
N THR A 32 -7.77 -5.74 -8.34
CA THR A 32 -7.45 -4.55 -9.13
C THR A 32 -6.08 -4.00 -8.74
N ASP A 33 -5.16 -3.93 -9.70
CA ASP A 33 -3.85 -3.32 -9.47
C ASP A 33 -3.97 -1.80 -9.39
N VAL A 34 -3.78 -1.25 -8.19
CA VAL A 34 -3.82 0.19 -7.93
C VAL A 34 -2.43 0.82 -7.81
N ARG A 35 -1.35 0.08 -8.09
CA ARG A 35 0.03 0.58 -7.93
C ARG A 35 0.27 1.84 -8.78
N ALA A 36 -0.27 1.89 -9.99
CA ALA A 36 -0.17 3.06 -10.87
C ALA A 36 -0.85 4.31 -10.26
N ILE A 37 -2.04 4.15 -9.67
CA ILE A 37 -2.77 5.25 -9.01
C ILE A 37 -1.95 5.80 -7.84
N VAL A 38 -1.38 4.91 -7.02
CA VAL A 38 -0.56 5.32 -5.88
C VAL A 38 0.74 6.00 -6.34
N ALA A 39 1.37 5.51 -7.41
CA ALA A 39 2.58 6.12 -7.97
C ALA A 39 2.29 7.55 -8.47
N GLU A 40 1.22 7.74 -9.24
CA GLU A 40 0.79 9.06 -9.71
C GLU A 40 0.46 10.01 -8.56
N ALA A 41 -0.22 9.53 -7.52
CA ALA A 41 -0.49 10.33 -6.31
C ALA A 41 0.80 10.80 -5.62
N ARG A 42 1.85 9.97 -5.59
CA ARG A 42 3.18 10.39 -5.10
C ARG A 42 3.76 11.48 -5.97
N LEU A 43 3.75 11.29 -7.29
CA LEU A 43 4.29 12.25 -8.25
C LEU A 43 3.65 13.64 -8.08
N ARG A 44 2.33 13.70 -7.96
CA ARG A 44 1.60 14.96 -7.74
C ARG A 44 1.95 15.64 -6.41
N SER A 45 2.28 14.86 -5.40
CA SER A 45 2.74 15.35 -4.10
C SER A 45 4.25 15.68 -4.06
N GLY A 46 4.95 15.65 -5.21
CA GLY A 46 6.39 15.92 -5.31
C GLY A 46 7.29 14.77 -4.84
N ALA A 47 6.71 13.58 -4.62
CA ALA A 47 7.43 12.38 -4.21
C ALA A 47 7.79 11.49 -5.41
N PRO A 48 8.83 10.64 -5.30
CA PRO A 48 9.24 9.73 -6.37
C PRO A 48 8.17 8.67 -6.70
N LEU A 49 8.08 8.31 -7.98
CA LEU A 49 7.23 7.22 -8.49
C LEU A 49 7.58 5.86 -7.85
N ASP A 50 8.88 5.58 -7.74
CA ASP A 50 9.43 4.38 -7.08
C ASP A 50 10.31 4.79 -5.88
N PRO A 51 9.71 4.93 -4.68
CA PRO A 51 10.41 5.35 -3.48
C PRO A 51 11.52 4.39 -3.05
N LEU A 52 11.34 3.08 -3.26
CA LEU A 52 12.31 2.09 -2.80
C LEU A 52 13.55 2.08 -3.69
N SER A 53 13.37 2.22 -5.00
CA SER A 53 14.49 2.40 -5.92
C SER A 53 15.25 3.68 -5.62
N LEU A 54 14.57 4.80 -5.33
CA LEU A 54 15.24 6.04 -4.91
C LEU A 54 16.03 5.84 -3.61
N TYR A 55 15.41 5.26 -2.58
CA TYR A 55 16.05 4.98 -1.29
C TYR A 55 17.35 4.15 -1.45
N ARG A 56 17.30 3.13 -2.31
CA ARG A 56 18.46 2.28 -2.62
C ARG A 56 19.53 3.05 -3.39
N LYS A 57 19.14 3.79 -4.43
CA LYS A 57 20.09 4.62 -5.24
C LYS A 57 20.82 5.66 -4.40
N LEU A 58 20.14 6.23 -3.41
CA LEU A 58 20.72 7.22 -2.51
C LEU A 58 21.56 6.60 -1.38
N ASN A 59 21.65 5.26 -1.29
CA ASN A 59 22.37 4.54 -0.23
C ASN A 59 22.03 5.03 1.18
N VAL A 60 20.77 5.44 1.41
CA VAL A 60 20.33 6.08 2.67
C VAL A 60 20.63 5.19 3.87
N ARG A 61 20.45 3.87 3.73
CA ARG A 61 20.76 2.90 4.80
C ARG A 61 22.23 2.97 5.20
N GLU A 62 23.15 2.97 4.24
CA GLU A 62 24.58 2.98 4.50
C GLU A 62 25.02 4.28 5.15
N GLN A 63 24.47 5.41 4.71
CA GLN A 63 24.70 6.72 5.32
C GLN A 63 24.27 6.73 6.79
N LEU A 64 23.04 6.28 7.09
CA LEU A 64 22.53 6.24 8.45
C LEU A 64 23.29 5.25 9.35
N VAL A 65 23.77 4.13 8.82
CA VAL A 65 24.60 3.16 9.58
C VAL A 65 25.96 3.79 9.92
N LYS A 66 26.56 4.56 9.02
CA LYS A 66 27.80 5.30 9.31
C LYS A 66 27.60 6.34 10.41
N GLU A 67 26.47 7.03 10.43
CA GLU A 67 26.15 8.05 11.43
C GLU A 67 25.82 7.46 12.81
N ARG A 68 25.07 6.36 12.86
CA ARG A 68 24.49 5.82 14.10
C ARG A 68 25.27 4.64 14.68
N GLY A 69 26.21 4.08 13.92
CA GLY A 69 26.87 2.83 14.25
C GLY A 69 26.03 1.61 13.87
N ALA A 70 26.71 0.48 13.65
CA ALA A 70 26.07 -0.77 13.22
C ALA A 70 25.45 -1.57 14.38
N VAL A 71 25.82 -1.26 15.63
CA VAL A 71 25.45 -2.01 16.82
C VAL A 71 24.82 -1.07 17.84
N THR A 72 23.51 -1.16 18.00
CA THR A 72 22.82 -0.57 19.15
C THR A 72 22.83 -1.61 20.26
N ILE A 73 23.64 -1.40 21.29
CA ILE A 73 23.56 -2.21 22.52
C ILE A 73 22.37 -1.67 23.31
N ALA A 74 21.21 -2.33 23.22
CA ALA A 74 20.11 -2.08 24.14
C ALA A 74 20.49 -2.72 25.49
N THR A 75 21.07 -1.93 26.39
CA THR A 75 21.20 -2.33 27.80
C THR A 75 19.82 -2.24 28.42
N GLY A 76 19.01 -3.29 28.25
CA GLY A 76 17.74 -3.44 28.95
C GLY A 76 18.03 -3.58 30.45
N LEU A 77 17.98 -2.45 31.16
CA LEU A 77 17.88 -2.33 32.60
C LEU A 77 16.47 -1.83 32.94
#